data_AF-A0A534XT04-F1
#
_entry.id   AF-A0A534XT04-F1
#
_cell.length_a   1.000
_cell.length_b   1.000
_cell.length_c   1.000
_cell.angle_alpha   90.00
_cell.angle_beta   90.00
_cell.angle_gamma   90.00
#
_symmetry.space_group_name_H-M   'P 1'
#
loop_
_entity.id
_entity.type
_entity.pdbx_description
1 polymer ?
#
loop_
_entity_poly.entity_id
_entity_poly.type
_entity_poly.pdbx_seq_one_letter_code
_entity_poly.pdbx_strand_id
1 'polypeptide(L)'
;MASRVQLPGDGRAIDEPWRSEIRGVLGSIADALVAVPPANAFWDSMESSILRIEVGGFHIVYRIEREHRGIRVIELQRVPR
;
A
#
# COMPACT_ATOMS: atom_id res chain seq x y z
N MET A 1 -3.96 1.23 17.63
CA MET A 1 -3.83 2.10 16.45
C MET A 1 -4.25 1.29 15.24
N ALA A 2 -5.23 1.75 14.45
CA ALA A 2 -5.59 1.07 13.20
C ALA A 2 -4.42 1.19 12.21
N SER A 3 -4.07 0.10 11.52
CA SER A 3 -3.00 0.14 10.51
C SER A 3 -3.45 0.99 9.31
N ARG A 4 -2.60 1.93 8.87
CA ARG A 4 -2.84 2.73 7.64
C ARG A 4 -2.70 1.90 6.36
N VAL A 5 -2.28 0.64 6.47
CA VAL A 5 -2.12 -0.29 5.36
C VAL A 5 -3.18 -1.38 5.48
N GLN A 6 -4.04 -1.45 4.48
CA GLN A 6 -5.04 -2.50 4.34
C GLN A 6 -4.55 -3.52 3.33
N LEU A 7 -4.25 -4.74 3.80
CA LEU A 7 -3.94 -5.89 2.94
C LEU A 7 -5.25 -6.56 2.47
N PRO A 8 -5.24 -7.31 1.36
CA PRO A 8 -6.43 -8.00 0.88
C PRO A 8 -6.93 -9.02 1.91
N GLY A 9 -8.25 -9.04 2.16
CA GLY A 9 -8.89 -9.95 3.11
C GLY A 9 -8.74 -11.44 2.74
N ASP A 10 -8.58 -11.72 1.45
CA ASP A 10 -8.55 -13.08 0.90
C ASP A 10 -7.19 -13.78 1.05
N GLY A 11 -6.22 -13.10 1.68
CA GLY A 11 -5.07 -13.72 2.36
C GLY A 11 -4.54 -15.03 1.79
N ARG A 12 -4.33 -15.14 0.46
CA ARG A 12 -3.51 -16.23 -0.10
C ARG A 12 -2.22 -16.20 0.68
N ALA A 13 -2.01 -17.22 1.52
CA ALA A 13 -1.17 -17.16 2.71
C ALA A 13 0.16 -16.44 2.46
N ILE A 14 0.20 -15.15 2.78
CA ILE A 14 1.45 -14.40 2.84
C ILE A 14 2.06 -14.82 4.17
N ASP A 15 3.16 -15.56 4.12
CA ASP A 15 3.87 -15.94 5.33
C ASP A 15 4.20 -14.69 6.16
N GLU A 16 4.19 -14.83 7.48
CA GLU A 16 4.34 -13.70 8.40
C GLU A 16 5.59 -12.81 8.13
N PRO A 17 6.75 -13.35 7.74
CA PRO A 17 7.91 -12.52 7.40
C PRO A 17 7.64 -11.54 6.25
N TRP A 18 7.01 -12.03 5.18
CA TRP A 18 6.68 -11.21 4.01
C TRP A 18 5.55 -10.23 4.32
N ARG A 19 4.58 -10.65 5.15
CA ARG A 19 3.51 -9.75 5.61
C ARG A 19 4.08 -8.56 6.37
N SER A 20 5.05 -8.80 7.26
CA SER A 20 5.72 -7.76 8.03
C SER A 20 6.54 -6.83 7.12
N GLU A 21 7.32 -7.38 6.19
CA GLU A 21 8.11 -6.60 5.23
C GLU A 21 7.22 -5.69 4.36
N ILE A 22 6.17 -6.25 3.77
CA ILE A 22 5.22 -5.51 2.93
C ILE A 22 4.54 -4.40 3.73
N ARG A 23 4.10 -4.69 4.96
CA ARG A 23 3.53 -3.66 5.85
C ARG A 23 4.53 -2.58 6.22
N GLY A 24 5.80 -2.92 6.42
CA GLY A 24 6.85 -1.95 6.72
C GLY A 24 7.09 -0.98 5.56
N VAL A 25 7.22 -1.52 4.34
CA VAL A 25 7.43 -0.71 3.14
C VAL A 25 6.22 0.18 2.87
N LEU A 26 5.01 -0.39 2.82
CA LEU A 26 3.78 0.38 2.59
C LEU A 26 3.50 1.36 3.74
N GLY A 27 3.85 0.99 4.98
CA GLY A 27 3.76 1.87 6.15
C GLY A 27 4.63 3.12 5.98
N SER A 28 5.86 2.93 5.50
CA SER A 28 6.79 4.05 5.25
C SER A 28 6.26 5.01 4.17
N ILE A 29 5.60 4.47 3.14
CA ILE A 29 4.91 5.29 2.12
C ILE A 29 3.76 6.06 2.77
N ALA A 30 2.89 5.38 3.54
CA ALA A 30 1.76 6.02 4.22
C ALA A 30 2.20 7.10 5.22
N ASP A 31 3.34 6.94 5.88
CA ASP A 31 3.89 7.94 6.78
C ASP A 31 4.41 9.17 6.02
N ALA A 32 5.02 8.99 4.85
CA ALA A 32 5.41 10.11 3.99
C ALA A 32 4.20 10.94 3.52
N LEU A 33 3.04 10.30 3.32
CA LEU A 33 1.79 10.99 2.94
C LEU A 33 1.27 11.95 4.02
N VAL A 34 1.68 11.80 5.28
CA VAL A 34 1.31 12.72 6.36
C VAL A 34 1.81 14.13 6.07
N ALA A 35 2.97 14.26 5.44
CA ALA A 35 3.58 15.55 5.09
C ALA A 35 2.89 16.26 3.92
N VAL A 36 2.02 15.56 3.17
CA VAL A 36 1.34 16.15 2.01
C VAL A 36 0.09 16.94 2.49
N PRO A 37 0.02 18.27 2.23
CA PRO A 37 -1.14 19.07 2.62
C PRO A 37 -2.45 18.60 1.97
N PRO A 38 -3.61 18.66 2.64
CA PRO A 38 -4.88 18.21 2.07
C PRO A 38 -5.31 18.87 0.75
N ALA A 39 -4.86 20.09 0.49
CA ALA A 39 -5.17 20.86 -0.72
C ALA A 39 -4.13 20.67 -1.85
N ASN A 40 -3.15 19.77 -1.68
CA ASN A 40 -2.12 19.53 -2.68
C ASN A 40 -2.69 18.78 -3.91
N ALA A 41 -2.35 19.22 -5.12
CA ALA A 41 -2.77 18.59 -6.39
C ALA A 41 -2.32 17.11 -6.53
N PHE A 42 -1.35 16.68 -5.73
CA PHE A 42 -1.00 15.26 -5.55
C PHE A 42 -2.24 14.39 -5.31
N TRP A 43 -3.18 14.83 -4.47
CA TRP A 43 -4.35 14.01 -4.11
C TRP A 43 -5.28 13.76 -5.29
N ASP A 44 -5.46 14.76 -6.15
CA ASP A 44 -6.29 14.64 -7.34
C ASP A 44 -5.63 13.72 -8.37
N SER A 45 -4.30 13.76 -8.48
CA SER A 45 -3.53 12.81 -9.28
C SER A 45 -3.66 11.37 -8.76
N MET A 46 -3.70 11.18 -7.43
CA MET A 46 -3.81 9.85 -6.83
C MET A 46 -5.22 9.26 -6.85
N GLU A 47 -6.27 10.08 -6.97
CA GLU A 47 -7.67 9.62 -6.90
C GLU A 47 -7.97 8.46 -7.86
N SER A 48 -7.51 8.57 -9.12
CA SER A 48 -7.72 7.54 -10.15
C SER A 48 -6.47 6.69 -10.43
N SER A 49 -5.39 6.88 -9.66
CA SER A 49 -4.14 6.16 -9.89
C SER A 49 -4.17 4.77 -9.29
N ILE A 50 -3.62 3.81 -10.03
CA ILE A 50 -3.28 2.47 -9.55
C ILE A 50 -1.76 2.35 -9.57
N LEU A 51 -1.17 2.10 -8.40
CA LEU A 51 0.27 2.06 -8.22
C LEU A 51 0.76 0.63 -8.07
N ARG A 52 1.99 0.36 -8.52
CA ARG A 52 2.66 -0.94 -8.37
C ARG A 52 4.04 -0.78 -7.77
N ILE A 53 4.38 -1.66 -6.84
CA ILE A 53 5.75 -1.85 -6.34
C ILE A 53 6.08 -3.34 -6.26
N GLU A 54 7.37 -3.64 -6.16
CA GLU A 54 7.87 -5.00 -5.91
C GLU A 54 8.59 -5.04 -4.57
N VAL A 55 8.19 -5.96 -3.69
CA VAL A 55 8.77 -6.14 -2.34
C VAL A 55 8.86 -7.63 -2.05
N GLY A 56 10.02 -8.12 -1.59
CA GLY A 56 10.17 -9.51 -1.17
C GLY A 56 9.78 -10.57 -2.20
N GLY A 57 9.88 -10.26 -3.50
CA GLY A 57 9.42 -11.16 -4.57
C GLY A 57 7.90 -11.21 -4.74
N PHE A 58 7.19 -10.15 -4.34
CA PHE A 58 5.78 -9.94 -4.60
C PHE A 58 5.56 -8.69 -5.47
N HIS A 59 4.67 -8.79 -6.46
CA HIS A 59 4.03 -7.65 -7.08
C HIS A 59 2.86 -7.20 -6.20
N ILE A 60 2.88 -5.93 -5.83
CA ILE A 60 1.86 -5.32 -4.98
C ILE A 60 1.22 -4.19 -5.76
N VAL A 61 -0.08 -4.33 -6.02
CA VAL A 61 -0.89 -3.31 -6.67
C VAL A 61 -1.74 -2.64 -5.60
N TYR A 62 -1.68 -1.32 -5.50
CA TYR A 62 -2.33 -0.57 -4.42
C TYR A 62 -2.85 0.79 -4.87
N ARG A 63 -3.71 1.37 -4.04
CA ARG A 63 -4.20 2.74 -4.14
C ARG A 63 -3.90 3.51 -2.87
N ILE A 64 -3.75 4.82 -3.03
CA ILE A 64 -3.66 5.76 -1.92
C ILE A 64 -5.07 6.28 -1.65
N GLU A 65 -5.51 6.21 -0.40
CA GLU A 65 -6.83 6.66 0.02
C GLU A 65 -6.70 8.00 0.76
N ARG A 66 -7.17 9.08 0.12
CA ARG A 66 -7.06 10.46 0.61
C ARG A 66 -7.67 10.64 2.00
N GLU A 67 -8.84 10.05 2.25
CA GLU A 67 -9.61 10.23 3.49
C GLU A 67 -8.84 9.80 4.72
N HIS A 68 -8.10 8.68 4.63
CA HIS A 68 -7.34 8.10 5.74
C HIS A 68 -5.83 8.37 5.64
N ARG A 69 -5.38 8.99 4.54
CA ARG A 69 -3.95 9.02 4.12
C ARG A 69 -3.34 7.63 4.21
N GLY A 70 -4.10 6.66 3.75
CA GLY A 70 -3.81 5.24 3.88
C GLY A 70 -3.46 4.61 2.54
N ILE A 71 -3.05 3.35 2.61
CA ILE A 71 -2.80 2.51 1.45
C ILE A 71 -3.73 1.32 1.50
N ARG A 72 -4.44 1.10 0.40
CA ARG A 72 -5.23 -0.10 0.18
C ARG A 72 -4.60 -0.95 -0.90
N VAL A 73 -4.16 -2.15 -0.53
CA VAL A 73 -3.66 -3.15 -1.47
C VAL A 73 -4.87 -3.78 -2.18
N ILE A 74 -4.85 -3.73 -3.50
CA ILE A 74 -5.87 -4.32 -4.37
C ILE A 74 -5.46 -5.73 -4.77
N GLU A 75 -4.18 -5.90 -5.14
CA GLU A 75 -3.65 -7.18 -5.56
C GLU A 75 -2.30 -7.44 -4.94
N LEU A 76 -2.06 -8.72 -4.63
CA LEU A 76 -0.78 -9.19 -4.14
C LEU A 76 -0.49 -10.54 -4.81
N GLN A 77 0.58 -10.56 -5.59
CA GLN A 77 0.95 -11.72 -6.41
C GLN A 77 2.41 -12.04 -6.18
N ARG A 78 2.72 -13.31 -5.93
CA ARG A 78 4.11 -13.76 -5.87
C ARG A 78 4.70 -13.76 -7.27
N VAL A 79 5.90 -13.22 -7.43
CA VAL A 79 6.61 -13.23 -8.70
C VAL A 79 7.12 -14.65 -8.94
N PRO A 80 6.72 -15.31 -10.04
CA PRO A 80 7.29 -16.59 -10.43
C PRO A 80 8.79 -16.40 -10.68
N ARG A 81 9.61 -17.26 -10.10
CA ARG A 81 11.04 -17.35 -10.43
C ARG A 81 11.24 -18.19 -11.68
#